data_AF-A0A7W0KNN7-F1
#
_entry.id   AF-A0A7W0KNN7-F1
#
_cell.length_a   1.000
_cell.length_b   1.000
_cell.length_c   1.000
_cell.angle_alpha   90.00
_cell.angle_beta   90.00
_cell.angle_gamma   90.00
#
_symmetry.space_group_name_H-M   'P 1'
#
loop_
_entity.id
_entity.type
_entity.pdbx_description
1 polymer ?
#
loop_
_entity_poly.entity_id
_entity_poly.type
_entity_poly.pdbx_seq_one_letter_code
_entity_poly.pdbx_strand_id
1 'polypeptide(L)'
;EPLRAVAGDAVPTTLAVVGQVLSAVRKAKSEAKLSMRAEVATVVVSGTPGQLALLEAGRDDLCNAGRIQSLELSESDGAIMAQVTLAESARTTP
;
A
#
# COMPACT_ATOMS: atom_id res chain seq x y z
N GLU A 1 19.45 12.92 -11.28
CA GLU A 1 18.41 13.90 -10.93
C GLU A 1 17.68 13.45 -9.68
N PRO A 2 17.64 14.22 -8.57
CA PRO A 2 16.81 13.87 -7.45
C PRO A 2 15.38 14.36 -7.73
N LEU A 3 14.42 13.44 -7.86
CA LEU A 3 13.01 13.78 -7.99
C LEU A 3 12.59 14.66 -6.81
N ARG A 4 12.16 15.88 -7.14
CA ARG A 4 11.69 16.90 -6.21
C ARG A 4 10.50 16.40 -5.41
N ALA A 5 10.60 16.55 -4.10
CA ALA A 5 9.45 16.66 -3.21
C ALA A 5 8.60 17.86 -3.65
N VAL A 6 7.45 17.58 -4.25
CA VAL A 6 6.34 18.54 -4.37
C VAL A 6 5.25 18.04 -3.43
N ALA A 7 5.50 18.22 -2.13
CA ALA A 7 4.48 18.07 -1.10
C ALA A 7 4.02 19.48 -0.72
N GLY A 8 3.13 20.04 -1.53
CA GLY A 8 2.47 21.31 -1.28
C GLY A 8 1.11 21.30 -1.96
N ASP A 9 0.05 21.05 -1.19
CA ASP A 9 -1.37 21.21 -1.54
C ASP A 9 -1.91 20.54 -2.81
N ALA A 10 -1.26 19.48 -3.30
CA ALA A 10 -1.89 18.64 -4.32
C ALA A 10 -3.00 17.80 -3.68
N VAL A 11 -4.25 17.99 -4.16
CA VAL A 11 -5.33 17.03 -3.89
C VAL A 11 -4.81 15.65 -4.33
N PRO A 12 -4.74 14.67 -3.42
CA PRO A 12 -4.19 13.37 -3.74
C PRO A 12 -4.98 12.74 -4.89
N THR A 13 -4.28 12.18 -5.87
CA THR A 13 -4.90 11.44 -6.97
C THR A 13 -4.94 9.96 -6.64
N THR A 14 -5.87 9.20 -7.24
CA THR A 14 -5.93 7.73 -7.08
C THR A 14 -4.57 7.08 -7.31
N LEU A 15 -3.87 7.47 -8.37
CA LEU A 15 -2.54 6.93 -8.69
C LEU A 15 -1.50 7.22 -7.60
N ALA A 16 -1.51 8.44 -7.04
CA ALA A 16 -0.57 8.80 -5.98
C ALA A 16 -0.84 7.99 -4.70
N VAL A 17 -2.11 7.88 -4.30
CA VAL A 17 -2.52 7.17 -3.08
C VAL A 17 -2.25 5.66 -3.22
N VAL A 18 -2.67 5.04 -4.31
CA VAL A 18 -2.41 3.62 -4.59
C VAL A 18 -0.92 3.34 -4.69
N GLY A 19 -0.17 4.21 -5.38
CA GLY A 19 1.28 4.10 -5.53
C GLY A 19 2.03 4.14 -4.20
N GLN A 20 1.57 4.97 -3.25
CA GLN A 20 2.14 5.05 -1.91
C GLN A 20 1.93 3.74 -1.11
N VAL A 21 0.71 3.18 -1.15
CA VAL A 21 0.43 1.89 -0.48
C VAL A 21 1.21 0.74 -1.14
N LEU A 22 1.28 0.68 -2.47
CA LEU A 22 2.10 -0.31 -3.17
C LEU A 22 3.58 -0.19 -2.81
N SER A 23 4.10 1.02 -2.67
CA SER A 23 5.49 1.22 -2.26
C SER A 23 5.75 0.67 -0.85
N ALA A 24 4.82 0.86 0.09
CA ALA A 24 4.91 0.27 1.43
C ALA A 24 4.87 -1.27 1.39
N VAL A 25 3.99 -1.86 0.57
CA VAL A 25 3.91 -3.32 0.37
C VAL A 25 5.23 -3.88 -0.19
N ARG A 26 5.80 -3.22 -1.21
CA ARG A 26 7.06 -3.64 -1.81
C ARG A 26 8.23 -3.54 -0.82
N LYS A 27 8.26 -2.48 -0.01
CA LYS A 27 9.23 -2.29 1.06
C LYS A 27 9.15 -3.43 2.08
N ALA A 28 7.95 -3.74 2.60
CA ALA A 28 7.76 -4.83 3.55
C ALA A 28 8.25 -6.20 3.01
N LYS A 29 7.92 -6.51 1.74
CA LYS A 29 8.41 -7.73 1.07
C LYS A 29 9.94 -7.75 0.97
N SER A 30 10.54 -6.63 0.55
CA SER A 30 11.99 -6.50 0.40
C SER A 30 12.72 -6.62 1.74
N GLU A 31 12.18 -6.00 2.80
CA GLU A 31 12.74 -6.09 4.16
C GLU A 31 12.68 -7.51 4.71
N ALA A 32 11.62 -8.26 4.36
CA ALA A 32 11.51 -9.68 4.64
C ALA A 32 12.27 -10.59 3.66
N LYS A 33 13.02 -10.01 2.69
CA LYS A 33 13.75 -10.72 1.63
C LYS A 33 12.90 -11.67 0.80
N LEU A 34 11.63 -11.34 0.65
CA LEU A 34 10.67 -12.15 -0.10
C LEU A 34 10.62 -11.71 -1.56
N SER A 35 10.24 -12.64 -2.44
CA SER A 35 9.98 -12.35 -3.84
C SER A 35 8.92 -11.25 -3.97
N MET A 36 8.98 -10.45 -5.04
CA MET A 36 7.86 -9.56 -5.38
C MET A 36 6.53 -10.32 -5.63
N ARG A 37 6.62 -11.64 -5.88
CA ARG A 37 5.47 -12.56 -5.99
C ARG A 37 4.94 -13.06 -4.64
N ALA A 38 5.58 -12.73 -3.52
CA ALA A 38 5.11 -13.05 -2.19
C ALA A 38 3.68 -12.54 -1.97
N GLU A 39 2.88 -13.35 -1.29
CA GLU A 39 1.53 -12.95 -0.88
C GLU A 39 1.57 -12.09 0.38
N VAL A 40 0.62 -11.17 0.46
CA VAL A 40 0.38 -10.30 1.60
C VAL A 40 -0.94 -10.73 2.21
N ALA A 41 -0.94 -11.11 3.49
CA ALA A 41 -2.14 -11.54 4.17
C ALA A 41 -3.11 -10.37 4.35
N THR A 42 -2.62 -9.28 4.95
CA THR A 42 -3.44 -8.11 5.24
C THR A 42 -2.67 -6.84 4.98
N VAL A 43 -3.35 -5.84 4.40
CA VAL A 43 -2.91 -4.46 4.39
C VAL A 43 -3.98 -3.62 5.07
N VAL A 44 -3.60 -2.91 6.12
CA VAL A 44 -4.47 -1.93 6.77
C VAL A 44 -4.00 -0.54 6.36
N VAL A 45 -4.87 0.21 5.71
CA VAL A 45 -4.57 1.59 5.29
C VAL A 45 -5.39 2.55 6.11
N SER A 46 -4.72 3.52 6.71
CA SER A 46 -5.36 4.61 7.45
C SER A 46 -5.14 5.94 6.74
N GLY A 47 -6.17 6.78 6.72
CA GLY A 47 -6.12 8.09 6.07
C GLY A 47 -7.47 8.78 6.08
N THR A 48 -7.50 9.99 5.52
CA THR A 48 -8.73 10.79 5.46
C THR A 48 -9.77 10.12 4.56
N PRO A 49 -11.08 10.39 4.75
CA PRO A 49 -12.14 9.78 3.95
C PRO A 49 -11.95 9.98 2.43
N GLY A 50 -11.43 11.14 2.01
CA GLY A 50 -11.10 11.40 0.61
C GLY A 50 -10.00 10.50 0.06
N GLN A 51 -8.95 10.23 0.85
CA GLN A 51 -7.88 9.30 0.47
C GLN A 51 -8.37 7.85 0.42
N LEU A 52 -9.23 7.46 1.37
CA LEU A 52 -9.81 6.11 1.40
C LEU A 52 -10.76 5.88 0.22
N ALA A 53 -11.55 6.89 -0.18
CA ALA A 53 -12.39 6.81 -1.37
C ALA A 53 -11.56 6.60 -2.66
N LEU A 54 -10.39 7.25 -2.74
CA LEU A 54 -9.45 7.05 -3.85
C LEU A 54 -8.85 5.63 -3.85
N LEU A 55 -8.59 5.06 -2.67
CA LEU A 55 -8.14 3.66 -2.55
C LEU A 55 -9.21 2.68 -2.95
N GLU A 56 -10.46 2.90 -2.54
CA GLU A 56 -11.60 2.07 -2.97
C GLU A 56 -11.71 2.06 -4.50
N ALA A 57 -11.57 3.23 -5.15
CA ALA A 57 -11.57 3.32 -6.61
C ALA A 57 -10.44 2.52 -7.30
N GLY A 58 -9.31 2.31 -6.62
CA GLY A 58 -8.16 1.54 -7.09
C GLY A 58 -7.97 0.19 -6.42
N ARG A 59 -8.97 -0.30 -5.68
CA ARG A 59 -8.86 -1.46 -4.78
C ARG A 59 -8.39 -2.71 -5.50
N ASP A 60 -9.02 -3.02 -6.63
CA ASP A 60 -8.71 -4.23 -7.39
C ASP A 60 -7.29 -4.19 -7.96
N ASP A 61 -6.85 -3.05 -8.48
CA ASP A 61 -5.48 -2.88 -8.98
C ASP A 61 -4.45 -3.03 -7.85
N LEU A 62 -4.71 -2.38 -6.71
CA LEU A 62 -3.87 -2.47 -5.52
C LEU A 62 -3.75 -3.93 -5.03
N CYS A 63 -4.87 -4.63 -4.89
CA CYS A 63 -4.89 -6.02 -4.43
C CYS A 63 -4.17 -6.95 -5.41
N ASN A 64 -4.41 -6.79 -6.71
CA ASN A 64 -3.78 -7.62 -7.75
C ASN A 64 -2.27 -7.35 -7.85
N ALA A 65 -1.86 -6.09 -7.92
CA ALA A 65 -0.45 -5.70 -8.02
C ALA A 65 0.33 -6.02 -6.72
N GLY A 66 -0.32 -5.88 -5.57
CA GLY A 66 0.24 -6.15 -4.26
C GLY A 66 0.19 -7.63 -3.84
N ARG A 67 -0.61 -8.47 -4.52
CA ARG A 67 -0.97 -9.83 -4.06
C ARG A 67 -1.52 -9.82 -2.64
N ILE A 68 -2.47 -8.92 -2.39
CA ILE A 68 -3.09 -8.69 -1.08
C ILE A 68 -4.34 -9.54 -0.96
N GLN A 69 -4.42 -10.36 0.08
CA GLN A 69 -5.58 -11.19 0.35
C GLN A 69 -6.69 -10.38 1.04
N SER A 70 -6.34 -9.55 2.03
CA SER A 70 -7.27 -8.64 2.71
C SER A 70 -6.77 -7.19 2.69
N LEU A 71 -7.63 -6.28 2.23
CA LEU A 71 -7.41 -4.83 2.31
C LEU A 71 -8.48 -4.24 3.23
N GLU A 72 -8.01 -3.62 4.31
CA GLU A 72 -8.83 -2.94 5.30
C GLU A 72 -8.51 -1.44 5.28
N LEU A 73 -9.55 -0.62 5.33
CA LEU A 73 -9.45 0.83 5.34
C LEU A 73 -9.95 1.37 6.69
N SER A 74 -9.18 2.25 7.32
CA SER A 74 -9.49 2.86 8.60
C SER A 74 -9.43 4.37 8.48
N GLU A 75 -10.52 5.07 8.83
CA GLU A 75 -10.51 6.53 8.84
C GLU A 75 -9.52 7.08 9.86
N SER A 76 -8.81 8.12 9.47
CA SER A 76 -7.86 8.87 10.31
C SER A 76 -7.70 10.28 9.76
N ASP A 77 -7.54 11.27 10.64
CA ASP A 77 -7.34 12.68 10.24
C ASP A 77 -5.91 12.99 9.75
N GLY A 78 -5.05 11.96 9.70
CA GLY A 78 -3.65 12.08 9.35
C GLY A 78 -3.31 11.80 7.88
N ALA A 79 -2.00 11.86 7.60
CA ALA A 79 -1.47 11.39 6.32
C ALA A 79 -1.72 9.89 6.15
N ILE A 80 -1.75 9.44 4.90
CA ILE A 80 -1.96 8.02 4.61
C ILE A 80 -0.83 7.15 5.18
N MET A 81 -1.20 6.11 5.92
CA MET A 81 -0.29 5.12 6.48
C MET A 81 -0.76 3.71 6.12
N ALA A 82 0.16 2.86 5.68
CA ALA A 82 -0.10 1.46 5.35
C ALA A 82 0.67 0.53 6.30
N GLN A 83 -0.06 -0.34 6.97
CA GLN A 83 0.49 -1.45 7.76
C GLN A 83 0.35 -2.73 6.95
N VAL A 84 1.45 -3.48 6.80
CA VAL A 84 1.52 -4.63 5.90
C VAL A 84 1.87 -5.87 6.71
N THR A 85 0.99 -6.87 6.64
CA THR A 85 1.19 -8.20 7.22
C THR A 85 1.43 -9.19 6.09
N LEU A 86 2.65 -9.75 6.04
CA LEU A 86 3.04 -10.72 5.02
C LEU A 86 2.42 -12.09 5.31
N ALA A 87 2.02 -12.81 4.27
CA ALA A 87 1.49 -14.15 4.42
C ALA A 87 2.58 -15.14 4.83
N GLU A 88 2.22 -16.14 5.63
CA GLU A 88 3.15 -17.18 6.08
C GLU A 88 3.70 -18.02 4.91
N SER A 89 2.86 -18.31 3.92
CA SER A 89 3.24 -19.02 2.69
C SER A 89 4.32 -18.31 1.87
N ALA A 90 4.47 -16.99 2.06
CA ALA A 90 5.49 -16.22 1.38
C ALA A 90 6.90 -16.47 1.93
N ARG A 91 7.05 -17.02 3.15
CA ARG A 91 8.33 -17.38 3.78
C ARG A 91 8.94 -18.69 3.27
N THR A 92 8.63 -19.09 2.03
CA THR A 92 9.27 -20.27 1.44
C THR A 92 10.71 -19.92 1.11
N THR A 93 11.61 -20.44 1.94
CA THR A 93 13.04 -20.17 2.02
C THR A 93 13.81 -20.97 0.95
N PRO A 94 15.12 -20.73 0.79
CA PRO A 94 16.09 -21.38 1.68
C PRO A 94 16.85 -20.44 2.60
#